data_AF-A0A940T6W8-F1
#
_entry.id   AF-A0A940T6W8-F1
#
_cell.length_a   1.000
_cell.length_b   1.000
_cell.length_c   1.000
_cell.angle_alpha   90.00
_cell.angle_beta   90.00
_cell.angle_gamma   90.00
#
_symmetry.space_group_name_H-M   'P 1'
#
loop_
_entity.id
_entity.type
_entity.pdbx_description
1 polymer ?
#
loop_
_entity_poly.entity_id
_entity_poly.type
_entity_poly.pdbx_seq_one_letter_code
_entity_poly.pdbx_strand_id
1 'polypeptide(L)'
;MNKLRDFLEKYITRKIGAEIKCCLTFLLILCYYCVYRWVCGSEGADIIHMLEMLWAAYILEWVQVLVHCDFDEVDRLGAKELTLILSGSVVYALSGHLLGWFDGNTAICIGFGVYMIVCYLCTFWVYAIKRSIDAKMLNSDLKRFKERENSSLY
;
A
#
# COMPACT_ATOMS: atom_id res chain seq x y z
N MET A 1 21.60 -24.98 -3.68
CA MET A 1 20.27 -24.94 -4.30
C MET A 1 19.20 -24.34 -3.38
N ASN A 2 19.12 -24.70 -2.09
CA ASN A 2 18.10 -24.14 -1.17
C ASN A 2 18.19 -22.61 -0.97
N LYS A 3 19.40 -22.04 -0.79
CA LYS A 3 19.57 -20.58 -0.64
C LYS A 3 19.05 -19.75 -1.83
N LEU A 4 19.19 -20.27 -3.06
CA LEU A 4 18.72 -19.55 -4.24
C LEU A 4 17.19 -19.54 -4.30
N ARG A 5 16.56 -20.66 -3.94
CA ARG A 5 15.10 -20.78 -3.87
C ARG A 5 14.52 -19.86 -2.80
N ASP A 6 15.08 -19.87 -1.59
CA ASP A 6 14.59 -19.04 -0.49
C ASP A 6 14.74 -17.54 -0.80
N PHE A 7 15.83 -17.14 -1.47
CA PHE A 7 16.01 -15.76 -1.93
C PHE A 7 14.99 -15.38 -3.01
N LEU A 8 14.74 -16.29 -3.97
CA LEU A 8 13.77 -16.08 -5.04
C LEU A 8 12.35 -15.95 -4.47
N GLU A 9 11.96 -16.79 -3.51
CA GLU A 9 10.66 -16.75 -2.85
C GLU A 9 10.43 -15.43 -2.10
N LYS A 10 11.45 -14.96 -1.35
CA LYS A 10 11.39 -13.65 -0.70
C LYS A 10 11.27 -12.51 -1.71
N TYR A 11 12.04 -12.58 -2.79
CA TYR A 11 12.01 -11.56 -3.85
C TYR A 11 10.65 -11.51 -4.55
N ILE A 12 10.08 -12.67 -4.93
CA ILE A 12 8.78 -12.77 -5.59
C ILE A 12 7.67 -12.26 -4.66
N THR A 13 7.67 -12.67 -3.39
CA THR A 13 6.69 -12.21 -2.40
C THR A 13 6.73 -10.69 -2.26
N ARG A 14 7.93 -10.11 -2.23
CA ARG A 14 8.12 -8.65 -2.17
C ARG A 14 7.59 -7.94 -3.42
N LYS A 15 7.84 -8.46 -4.61
CA LYS A 15 7.29 -7.90 -5.87
C LYS A 15 5.77 -7.95 -5.88
N ILE A 16 5.17 -9.07 -5.49
CA ILE A 16 3.70 -9.20 -5.44
C ILE A 16 3.10 -8.19 -4.45
N GLY A 17 3.71 -8.03 -3.28
CA GLY A 17 3.29 -7.03 -2.31
C GLY A 17 3.35 -5.60 -2.86
N ALA A 18 4.40 -5.27 -3.61
CA ALA A 18 4.55 -3.98 -4.28
C ALA A 18 3.45 -3.75 -5.32
N GLU A 19 3.19 -4.73 -6.19
CA GLU A 19 2.17 -4.64 -7.24
C GLU A 19 0.75 -4.47 -6.65
N ILE A 20 0.44 -5.17 -5.55
CA ILE A 20 -0.85 -4.99 -4.85
C ILE A 20 -0.98 -3.57 -4.31
N LYS A 21 0.09 -3.02 -3.71
CA LYS A 21 0.09 -1.64 -3.21
C LYS A 21 -0.04 -0.63 -4.35
N CYS A 22 0.67 -0.79 -5.46
CA CYS A 22 0.51 0.04 -6.66
C CYS A 22 -0.95 0.11 -7.10
N CYS A 23 -1.60 -1.04 -7.26
CA CYS A 23 -3.00 -1.11 -7.70
C CYS A 23 -3.95 -0.48 -6.69
N LEU A 24 -3.74 -0.71 -5.40
CA LEU A 24 -4.56 -0.12 -4.34
C LEU A 24 -4.40 1.40 -4.31
N THR A 25 -3.17 1.89 -4.33
CA THR A 25 -2.84 3.31 -4.32
C THR A 25 -3.41 4.00 -5.57
N PHE A 26 -3.23 3.42 -6.76
CA PHE A 26 -3.84 3.94 -7.99
C PHE A 26 -5.37 4.03 -7.86
N LEU A 27 -6.04 2.99 -7.35
CA LEU A 27 -7.48 3.00 -7.17
C LEU A 27 -7.93 4.10 -6.21
N LEU A 28 -7.24 4.30 -5.09
CA LEU A 28 -7.55 5.36 -4.13
C LEU A 28 -7.42 6.76 -4.75
N ILE A 29 -6.35 7.00 -5.50
CA ILE A 29 -6.12 8.26 -6.21
C ILE A 29 -7.25 8.49 -7.22
N LEU A 30 -7.57 7.46 -8.01
CA LEU A 30 -8.62 7.52 -9.01
C LEU A 30 -9.99 7.78 -8.37
N CYS A 31 -10.31 7.13 -7.25
CA CYS A 31 -11.54 7.38 -6.50
C CYS A 31 -11.66 8.84 -6.08
N TYR A 32 -10.61 9.42 -5.52
CA TYR A 32 -10.61 10.84 -5.14
C TYR A 32 -10.82 11.75 -6.35
N TYR A 33 -10.11 11.49 -7.45
CA TYR A 33 -10.26 12.25 -8.69
C TYR A 33 -11.66 12.16 -9.28
N CYS A 34 -12.27 10.98 -9.34
CA CYS A 34 -13.63 10.80 -9.82
C CYS A 34 -14.64 11.56 -8.95
N VAL A 35 -14.49 11.53 -7.62
CA VAL A 35 -15.35 12.29 -6.70
C VAL A 35 -15.18 13.80 -6.92
N TYR A 36 -13.94 14.27 -7.09
CA TYR A 36 -13.68 15.67 -7.43
C TYR A 36 -14.40 16.10 -8.72
N ARG A 37 -14.21 15.34 -9.80
CA ARG A 37 -14.83 15.63 -11.11
C ARG A 37 -16.36 15.64 -11.02
N TRP A 38 -16.93 14.70 -10.28
CA TRP A 38 -18.36 14.64 -10.04
C TRP A 38 -18.89 15.86 -9.28
N VAL A 39 -18.22 16.28 -8.20
CA VAL A 39 -18.61 17.48 -7.42
C VAL A 39 -18.50 18.76 -8.26
N CYS A 40 -17.52 18.83 -9.16
CA CYS A 40 -17.37 19.93 -10.11
C CYS A 40 -18.34 19.86 -11.31
N GLY A 41 -19.23 18.87 -11.35
CA GLY A 41 -20.25 18.74 -12.40
C GLY A 41 -19.74 18.18 -13.73
N SER A 42 -18.53 17.60 -13.75
CA SER A 42 -17.95 16.94 -14.92
C SER A 42 -18.05 15.43 -14.81
N GLU A 43 -18.77 14.80 -15.75
CA GLU A 43 -18.84 13.33 -15.84
C GLU A 43 -17.64 12.73 -16.60
N GLY A 44 -16.87 13.55 -17.33
CA GLY A 44 -15.69 13.12 -18.05
C GLY A 44 -14.45 13.06 -17.15
N ALA A 45 -13.76 11.92 -17.15
CA ALA A 45 -12.41 11.77 -16.61
C ALA A 45 -11.39 11.77 -17.75
N ASP A 46 -10.40 12.66 -17.68
CA ASP A 46 -9.33 12.69 -18.68
C ASP A 46 -8.43 11.45 -18.58
N ILE A 47 -8.23 10.76 -19.70
CA ILE A 47 -7.40 9.56 -19.81
C ILE A 47 -5.93 9.87 -19.53
N ILE A 48 -5.46 11.07 -19.87
CA ILE A 48 -4.06 11.47 -19.64
C ILE A 48 -3.79 11.54 -18.14
N HIS A 49 -4.68 12.20 -17.38
CA HIS A 49 -4.56 12.27 -15.92
C HIS A 49 -4.60 10.89 -15.27
N MET A 50 -5.45 9.98 -15.75
CA MET A 50 -5.48 8.59 -15.23
C MET A 50 -4.15 7.86 -15.50
N LEU A 51 -3.56 8.05 -16.68
CA LEU A 51 -2.27 7.45 -17.02
C LEU A 51 -1.15 8.02 -16.12
N GLU A 52 -1.13 9.32 -15.90
CA GLU A 52 -0.18 9.97 -14.99
C GLU A 52 -0.32 9.47 -13.55
N MET A 53 -1.56 9.31 -13.06
CA MET A 53 -1.84 8.74 -11.73
C MET A 53 -1.34 7.31 -11.61
N LEU A 54 -1.50 6.50 -12.67
CA LEU A 54 -0.97 5.13 -12.72
C LEU A 54 0.55 5.13 -12.65
N TRP A 55 1.22 5.96 -13.45
CA TRP A 55 2.68 6.08 -13.43
C TRP A 55 3.20 6.61 -12.09
N ALA A 56 2.54 7.61 -11.51
CA ALA A 56 2.91 8.16 -10.21
C ALA A 56 2.77 7.10 -9.10
N ALA A 57 1.67 6.35 -9.08
CA ALA A 57 1.48 5.24 -8.15
C ALA A 57 2.58 4.18 -8.33
N TYR A 58 2.84 3.77 -9.58
CA TYR A 58 3.83 2.74 -9.87
C TYR A 58 5.24 3.16 -9.46
N ILE A 59 5.71 4.32 -9.92
CA ILE A 59 7.08 4.79 -9.64
C ILE A 59 7.29 4.98 -8.14
N LEU A 60 6.35 5.63 -7.45
CA LEU A 60 6.52 5.93 -6.03
C LEU A 60 6.51 4.67 -5.16
N GLU A 61 5.62 3.73 -5.42
CA GLU A 61 5.59 2.47 -4.66
C GLU A 61 6.86 1.64 -4.93
N TRP A 62 7.38 1.62 -6.16
CA TRP A 62 8.69 1.00 -6.45
C TRP A 62 9.85 1.69 -5.72
N VAL A 63 9.87 3.02 -5.68
CA VAL A 63 10.86 3.79 -4.91
C VAL A 63 10.73 3.48 -3.42
N GLN A 64 9.52 3.45 -2.86
CA GLN A 64 9.29 3.09 -1.47
C GLN A 64 9.78 1.68 -1.15
N VAL A 65 9.54 0.72 -2.06
CA VAL A 65 10.04 -0.64 -1.93
C VAL A 65 11.57 -0.67 -1.99
N LEU A 66 12.23 0.10 -2.85
CA LEU A 66 13.70 0.14 -2.91
C LEU A 66 14.32 0.77 -1.65
N VAL A 67 13.70 1.83 -1.14
CA VAL A 67 14.19 2.56 0.05
C VAL A 67 13.97 1.77 1.34
N HIS A 68 12.84 1.08 1.48
CA HIS A 68 12.55 0.24 2.64
C HIS A 68 12.68 -1.25 2.29
N CYS A 69 13.85 -1.81 2.58
CA CYS A 69 14.12 -3.24 2.37
C CYS A 69 13.31 -4.20 3.24
N ASP A 70 12.71 -3.73 4.35
CA ASP A 70 12.15 -4.58 5.41
C ASP A 70 10.73 -4.17 5.85
N PHE A 71 9.83 -3.92 4.88
CA PHE A 71 8.41 -3.63 5.23
C PHE A 71 7.71 -4.79 5.96
N ASP A 72 8.22 -6.01 5.81
CA ASP A 72 7.61 -7.22 6.39
C ASP A 72 8.02 -7.45 7.86
N GLU A 73 9.10 -6.82 8.33
CA GLU A 73 9.64 -7.01 9.70
C GLU A 73 9.16 -5.95 10.70
N VAL A 74 8.39 -4.95 10.27
CA VAL A 74 8.01 -3.85 11.17
C VAL A 74 6.81 -4.25 12.03
N ASP A 75 7.07 -4.60 13.29
CA ASP A 75 6.06 -5.02 14.27
C ASP A 75 5.23 -3.87 14.86
N ARG A 76 5.58 -2.60 14.61
CA ARG A 76 4.88 -1.43 15.19
C ARG A 76 4.83 -0.26 14.20
N LEU A 77 3.80 0.59 14.34
CA LEU A 77 3.72 1.92 13.75
C LEU A 77 4.88 2.76 14.33
N GLY A 78 6.06 2.66 13.74
CA GLY A 78 7.24 3.40 14.14
C GLY A 78 7.25 4.80 13.51
N ALA A 79 8.16 5.63 14.00
CA ALA A 79 8.39 6.96 13.42
C ALA A 79 8.78 6.89 11.94
N LYS A 80 9.44 5.79 11.51
CA LYS A 80 9.86 5.58 10.12
C LYS A 80 8.65 5.40 9.18
N GLU A 81 7.67 4.62 9.60
CA GLU A 81 6.45 4.34 8.83
C GLU A 81 5.61 5.60 8.72
N LEU A 82 5.50 6.38 9.81
CA LEU A 82 4.81 7.67 9.77
C LEU A 82 5.51 8.65 8.82
N THR A 83 6.85 8.73 8.84
CA THR A 83 7.58 9.57 7.87
C THR A 83 7.38 9.12 6.43
N LEU A 84 7.19 7.82 6.18
CA LEU A 84 6.92 7.29 4.85
C LEU A 84 5.52 7.66 4.37
N ILE A 85 4.50 7.50 5.23
CA ILE A 85 3.13 7.89 4.93
C ILE A 85 3.06 9.38 4.61
N LEU A 86 3.69 10.22 5.44
CA LEU A 86 3.73 11.66 5.24
C LEU A 86 4.48 12.04 3.96
N SER A 87 5.68 11.50 3.74
CA SER A 87 6.45 11.80 2.54
C SER A 87 5.74 11.33 1.28
N GLY A 88 5.20 10.11 1.24
CA GLY A 88 4.42 9.61 0.11
C GLY A 88 3.21 10.50 -0.20
N SER A 89 2.44 10.87 0.82
CA SER A 89 1.26 11.74 0.65
C SER A 89 1.62 13.13 0.14
N VAL A 90 2.74 13.70 0.61
CA VAL A 90 3.27 14.97 0.09
C VAL A 90 3.67 14.83 -1.37
N VAL A 91 4.37 13.76 -1.77
CA VAL A 91 4.74 13.58 -3.18
C VAL A 91 3.50 13.45 -4.06
N TYR A 92 2.49 12.67 -3.66
CA TYR A 92 1.25 12.58 -4.43
C TYR A 92 0.52 13.93 -4.55
N ALA A 93 0.43 14.69 -3.46
CA ALA A 93 -0.19 16.01 -3.48
C ALA A 93 0.57 16.99 -4.39
N LEU A 94 1.90 16.94 -4.38
CA LEU A 94 2.75 17.73 -5.28
C LEU A 94 2.59 17.30 -6.74
N SER A 95 2.56 16.00 -7.02
CA SER A 95 2.29 15.48 -8.37
C SER A 95 0.94 15.96 -8.88
N GLY A 96 -0.11 15.89 -8.07
CA GLY A 96 -1.44 16.37 -8.45
C GLY A 96 -1.50 17.87 -8.70
N HIS A 97 -0.71 18.67 -7.97
CA HIS A 97 -0.62 20.10 -8.20
C HIS A 97 0.20 20.45 -9.45
N LEU A 98 1.34 19.79 -9.67
CA LEU A 98 2.24 20.05 -10.79
C LEU A 98 1.68 19.59 -12.13
N LEU A 99 0.98 18.45 -12.12
CA LEU A 99 0.36 17.85 -13.31
C LEU A 99 -1.07 18.35 -13.54
N GLY A 100 -1.60 19.20 -12.65
CA GLY A 100 -2.90 19.84 -12.85
C GLY A 100 -4.10 18.91 -12.70
N TRP A 101 -3.98 17.79 -11.98
CA TRP A 101 -5.05 16.78 -11.82
C TRP A 101 -6.35 17.37 -11.26
N PHE A 102 -6.27 18.44 -10.48
CA PHE A 102 -7.41 19.08 -9.84
C PHE A 102 -7.57 20.54 -10.31
N ASP A 103 -7.34 20.78 -11.61
CA ASP A 103 -7.38 22.10 -12.24
C ASP A 103 -6.44 23.12 -11.57
N GLY A 104 -5.36 22.62 -10.94
CA GLY A 104 -4.37 23.43 -10.21
C GLY A 104 -4.87 24.00 -8.87
N ASN A 105 -6.04 23.57 -8.37
CA ASN A 105 -6.59 24.08 -7.12
C ASN A 105 -5.83 23.51 -5.90
N THR A 106 -5.04 24.37 -5.25
CA THR A 106 -4.22 24.00 -4.09
C THR A 106 -5.05 23.47 -2.91
N ALA A 107 -6.26 23.99 -2.68
CA ALA A 107 -7.11 23.52 -1.58
C ALA A 107 -7.53 22.05 -1.76
N ILE A 108 -7.80 21.66 -3.00
CA ILE A 108 -8.19 20.29 -3.37
C ILE A 108 -6.98 19.37 -3.32
N CYS A 109 -5.80 19.85 -3.75
CA CYS A 109 -4.55 19.11 -3.60
C CYS A 109 -4.20 18.85 -2.12
N ILE A 110 -4.46 19.82 -1.23
CA ILE A 110 -4.29 19.62 0.22
C ILE A 110 -5.29 18.57 0.74
N GLY A 111 -6.57 18.68 0.34
CA GLY A 111 -7.59 17.69 0.69
C GLY A 111 -7.22 16.28 0.21
N PHE A 112 -6.65 16.16 -0.99
CA PHE A 112 -6.13 14.93 -1.54
C PHE A 112 -4.97 14.36 -0.70
N GLY A 113 -4.02 15.20 -0.30
CA GLY A 113 -2.93 14.79 0.60
C GLY A 113 -3.46 14.24 1.93
N VAL A 114 -4.43 14.92 2.55
CA VAL A 114 -5.09 14.45 3.78
C VAL A 114 -5.82 13.12 3.54
N TYR A 115 -6.55 13.00 2.43
CA TYR A 115 -7.22 11.77 2.04
C TYR A 115 -6.23 10.60 1.92
N MET A 116 -5.10 10.80 1.24
CA MET A 116 -4.05 9.77 1.11
C MET A 116 -3.51 9.33 2.47
N ILE A 117 -3.25 10.26 3.40
CA ILE A 117 -2.82 9.92 4.77
C ILE A 117 -3.85 9.02 5.45
N VAL A 118 -5.13 9.38 5.39
CA VAL A 118 -6.21 8.58 6.00
C VAL A 118 -6.27 7.19 5.39
N CYS A 119 -6.22 7.08 4.06
CA CYS A 119 -6.24 5.79 3.38
C CYS A 119 -5.03 4.92 3.73
N TYR A 120 -3.84 5.50 3.87
CA TYR A 120 -2.65 4.78 4.31
C TYR A 120 -2.80 4.29 5.76
N LEU A 121 -3.36 5.10 6.67
CA LEU A 121 -3.65 4.68 8.05
C LEU A 121 -4.67 3.54 8.10
N CYS A 122 -5.75 3.62 7.31
CA CYS A 122 -6.73 2.54 7.20
C CYS A 122 -6.08 1.25 6.68
N THR A 123 -5.26 1.36 5.63
CA THR A 123 -4.53 0.23 5.05
C THR A 123 -3.59 -0.40 6.09
N PHE A 124 -2.87 0.43 6.85
CA PHE A 124 -2.02 -0.04 7.95
C PHE A 124 -2.81 -0.86 8.99
N TRP A 125 -3.98 -0.38 9.43
CA TRP A 125 -4.81 -1.13 10.38
C TRP A 125 -5.33 -2.45 9.81
N VAL A 126 -5.75 -2.45 8.54
CA VAL A 126 -6.19 -3.69 7.86
C VAL A 126 -5.04 -4.71 7.85
N TYR A 127 -3.81 -4.28 7.53
CA TYR A 127 -2.64 -5.16 7.59
C TYR A 127 -2.31 -5.63 9.01
N ALA A 128 -2.42 -4.75 10.01
CA ALA A 128 -2.20 -5.11 11.41
C ALA A 128 -3.18 -6.18 11.90
N ILE A 129 -4.47 -6.05 11.54
CA ILE A 129 -5.51 -7.05 11.84
C ILE A 129 -5.21 -8.36 11.14
N LYS A 130 -4.91 -8.31 9.82
CA LYS A 130 -4.58 -9.50 9.03
C LYS A 130 -3.41 -10.27 9.64
N ARG A 131 -2.32 -9.59 10.00
CA ARG A 131 -1.15 -10.21 10.64
C ARG A 131 -1.49 -10.86 11.98
N SER A 132 -2.35 -10.25 12.79
CA SER A 132 -2.81 -10.85 14.06
C SER A 132 -3.59 -12.15 13.83
N ILE A 133 -4.41 -12.19 12.77
CA ILE A 133 -5.16 -13.40 12.39
C ILE A 133 -4.18 -14.49 11.91
N ASP A 134 -3.24 -14.14 11.03
CA ASP A 134 -2.25 -15.09 10.49
C ASP A 134 -1.38 -15.69 11.61
N ALA A 135 -0.96 -14.87 12.59
CA ALA A 135 -0.21 -15.34 13.75
C ALA A 135 -1.03 -16.31 14.64
N LYS A 136 -2.34 -16.06 14.81
CA LYS A 136 -3.23 -16.97 15.55
C LYS A 136 -3.43 -18.28 14.80
N MET A 137 -3.60 -18.23 13.48
CA MET A 137 -3.72 -19.43 12.64
C MET A 137 -2.46 -20.28 12.72
N LEU A 138 -1.28 -19.68 12.57
CA LEU A 138 0.01 -20.38 12.64
C LEU A 138 0.20 -21.09 13.99
N ASN A 139 -0.12 -20.41 15.10
CA ASN A 139 -0.07 -21.03 16.43
C ASN A 139 -1.08 -22.17 16.58
N SER A 140 -2.27 -22.05 15.99
CA SER A 140 -3.28 -23.11 16.01
C SER A 140 -2.86 -24.34 15.21
N ASP A 141 -2.20 -24.15 14.07
CA ASP A 141 -1.68 -25.23 13.24
C ASP A 141 -0.51 -25.94 13.92
N LEU A 142 0.42 -25.19 14.53
CA LEU A 142 1.49 -25.75 15.37
C LEU A 142 0.96 -26.63 16.49
N LYS A 143 -0.12 -26.21 17.15
CA LYS A 143 -0.77 -27.00 18.21
C LYS A 143 -1.36 -28.30 17.65
N ARG A 144 -2.06 -28.23 16.51
CA ARG A 144 -2.62 -29.41 15.82
C ARG A 144 -1.55 -30.39 15.35
N PHE A 145 -0.39 -29.91 14.90
CA PHE A 145 0.72 -30.78 14.52
C PHE A 145 1.30 -31.53 15.72
N LYS A 146 1.51 -30.86 16.85
CA LYS A 146 1.99 -31.50 18.10
C LYS A 146 0.99 -32.51 18.65
N GLU A 147 -0.31 -32.21 18.57
CA GLU A 147 -1.36 -33.15 18.99
C GLU A 147 -1.36 -34.41 18.12
N ARG A 148 -1.22 -34.27 16.78
CA ARG A 148 -1.12 -35.42 15.87
C ARG A 148 0.10 -36.28 16.13
N GLU A 149 1.27 -35.67 16.31
CA GLU A 149 2.52 -36.37 16.61
C GLU A 149 2.40 -37.20 17.90
N ASN A 150 1.89 -36.57 18.98
CA ASN A 150 1.66 -37.27 20.24
C ASN A 150 0.64 -38.42 20.10
N SER A 151 -0.44 -38.24 19.33
CA SER A 151 -1.42 -39.32 19.10
C SER A 151 -0.94 -40.46 18.20
N SER A 152 0.14 -40.26 17.42
CA SER A 152 0.75 -41.30 16.58
C SER A 152 1.82 -42.12 17.30
N LEU A 153 2.23 -41.68 18.51
CA LEU A 153 3.20 -42.34 19.38
C LEU A 153 2.54 -43.27 20.42
N TYR A 154 1.21 -43.36 20.45
CA TYR A 154 0.40 -44.27 21.26
C TYR A 154 -0.46 -45.16 20.35
#